data_AF-A0A9W8QM96-F1
#
_entry.id   AF-A0A9W8QM96-F1
#
_cell.length_a   1.000
_cell.length_b   1.000
_cell.length_c   1.000
_cell.angle_alpha   90.00
_cell.angle_beta   90.00
_cell.angle_gamma   90.00
#
_symmetry.space_group_name_H-M   'P 1'
#
loop_
_entity.id
_entity.type
_entity.pdbx_description
1 polymer ?
#
loop_
_entity_poly.entity_id
_entity_poly.type
_entity_poly.pdbx_seq_one_letter_code
_entity_poly.pdbx_strand_id
1 'polypeptide(L)'
;MPFAGSPAPSACRVFIETLPPVLILHLKRFQFDAEGGTTKIWKNVGYPLDLEIPREALSRQTRQSLNDGTLPKYKLISVIYHHGKNASGGHYTADVRRQDGREWLRLDDTVLRRLRSEEVAEGGSEEEIKDIRKDNSQSATSNRFGAMNDEDEGNEEGWNQVTAPAGSSGKRWSNVVNGATNGANKDKYVKESIKDNKVAYLLFYQRAWQ
;
A
#
# COMPACT_ATOMS: atom_id res chain seq x y z
N MET A 1 27.77 -32.09 38.12
CA MET A 1 26.98 -31.97 36.88
C MET A 1 26.52 -30.52 36.76
N PRO A 2 26.90 -29.76 35.72
CA PRO A 2 26.42 -28.39 35.59
C PRO A 2 24.97 -28.41 35.10
N PHE A 3 24.11 -27.69 35.82
CA PHE A 3 22.75 -27.38 35.38
C PHE A 3 22.85 -26.49 34.14
N ALA A 4 22.44 -27.00 32.98
CA ALA A 4 22.19 -26.18 31.81
C ALA A 4 20.91 -25.39 32.08
N GLY A 5 21.06 -24.14 32.57
CA GLY A 5 19.98 -23.17 32.56
C GLY A 5 19.45 -23.02 31.14
N SER A 6 18.13 -22.83 31.00
CA SER A 6 17.49 -22.58 29.72
C SER A 6 18.25 -21.49 28.95
N PRO A 7 18.45 -21.63 27.62
CA PRO A 7 19.21 -20.64 26.86
C PRO A 7 18.55 -19.27 27.00
N ALA A 8 19.23 -18.36 27.69
CA ALA A 8 18.80 -16.98 27.78
C ALA A 8 18.96 -16.32 26.40
N PRO A 9 18.00 -15.49 25.96
CA PRO A 9 18.15 -14.76 24.71
C PRO A 9 19.40 -13.89 24.77
N SER A 10 20.29 -14.06 23.79
CA SER A 10 21.47 -13.21 23.64
C SER A 10 21.08 -11.92 22.93
N ALA A 11 21.57 -10.78 23.45
CA ALA A 11 21.34 -9.48 22.82
C ALA A 11 22.56 -9.10 21.98
N CYS A 12 22.39 -9.03 20.66
CA CYS A 12 23.38 -8.45 19.75
C CYS A 12 22.93 -7.03 19.36
N ARG A 13 23.81 -6.05 19.48
CA ARG A 13 23.57 -4.66 19.05
C ARG A 13 24.59 -4.28 17.99
N VAL A 14 24.08 -3.82 16.85
CA VAL A 14 24.87 -3.38 15.70
C VAL A 14 24.72 -1.87 15.55
N PHE A 15 25.80 -1.19 15.15
CA PHE A 15 25.84 0.26 14.93
C PHE A 15 26.31 0.58 13.53
N ILE A 16 25.95 1.77 13.05
CA ILE A 16 26.43 2.33 11.79
C ILE A 16 27.77 3.03 12.04
N GLU A 17 28.84 2.51 11.45
CA GLU A 17 30.18 3.08 11.52
C GLU A 17 30.42 4.11 10.40
N THR A 18 29.87 3.86 9.21
CA THR A 18 30.09 4.67 8.02
C THR A 18 28.77 5.02 7.35
N LEU A 19 28.64 6.27 6.93
CA LEU A 19 27.44 6.83 6.33
C LEU A 19 27.59 6.90 4.80
N PRO A 20 26.94 6.00 4.03
CA PRO A 20 27.11 5.93 2.59
C PRO A 20 26.50 7.16 1.87
N PRO A 21 26.96 7.51 0.65
CA PRO A 21 26.30 8.55 -0.16
C PRO A 21 24.84 8.20 -0.51
N VAL A 22 24.55 6.91 -0.66
CA VAL A 22 23.20 6.38 -0.85
C VAL A 22 22.95 5.26 0.16
N LEU A 23 21.95 5.45 1.01
CA LEU A 23 21.45 4.48 1.98
C LEU A 23 20.27 3.73 1.36
N ILE A 24 20.39 2.41 1.26
CA ILE A 24 19.32 1.54 0.77
C ILE A 24 18.75 0.77 1.96
N LEU A 25 17.47 0.96 2.24
CA LEU A 25 16.77 0.24 3.30
C LEU A 25 15.88 -0.83 2.69
N HIS A 26 16.15 -2.08 3.02
CA HIS A 26 15.32 -3.22 2.62
C HIS A 26 14.32 -3.55 3.71
N LEU A 27 13.04 -3.31 3.44
CA LEU A 27 11.97 -3.73 4.34
C LEU A 27 11.76 -5.23 4.16
N LYS A 28 12.25 -6.02 5.12
CA LYS A 28 12.12 -7.48 5.12
C LYS A 28 10.65 -7.86 5.36
N ARG A 29 9.93 -8.07 4.25
CA ARG A 29 8.49 -8.33 4.26
C ARG A 29 8.09 -9.77 4.02
N PHE A 30 9.03 -10.68 3.80
CA PHE A 30 8.73 -12.10 3.66
C PHE A 30 9.35 -12.84 4.83
N GLN A 31 8.48 -13.54 5.56
CA GLN A 31 8.85 -14.44 6.62
C GLN A 31 8.53 -15.85 6.17
N PHE A 32 9.51 -16.74 6.28
CA PHE A 32 9.32 -18.16 6.05
C PHE A 32 9.05 -18.82 7.40
N ASP A 33 7.97 -19.58 7.45
CA ASP A 33 7.63 -20.49 8.53
C ASP A 33 7.70 -21.92 8.01
N ALA A 34 8.30 -22.82 8.78
CA ALA A 34 8.56 -24.19 8.35
C ALA A 34 7.26 -24.98 8.16
N GLU A 35 6.24 -24.71 8.98
CA GLU A 35 4.92 -25.33 8.85
C GLU A 35 3.97 -24.53 7.95
N GLY A 36 4.00 -23.20 8.05
CA GLY A 36 3.06 -22.28 7.36
C GLY A 36 3.50 -21.76 5.99
N GLY A 37 4.71 -22.07 5.53
CA GLY A 37 5.25 -21.56 4.27
C GLY A 37 5.64 -20.07 4.33
N THR A 38 5.65 -19.39 3.18
CA THR A 38 6.08 -17.97 3.12
C THR A 38 4.91 -17.01 3.27
N THR A 39 4.97 -16.14 4.28
CA THR A 39 3.96 -15.10 4.55
C THR A 39 4.50 -13.71 4.26
N LYS A 40 3.69 -12.88 3.59
CA LYS A 40 3.98 -11.46 3.34
C LYS A 40 3.47 -10.58 4.48
N ILE A 41 4.34 -9.68 4.97
CA ILE A 41 4.07 -8.71 6.01
C ILE A 41 3.52 -7.43 5.36
N TRP A 42 2.22 -7.23 5.55
CA TRP A 42 1.46 -6.08 5.02
C TRP A 42 1.47 -4.86 5.93
N LYS A 43 2.16 -4.94 7.08
CA LYS A 43 2.24 -3.84 8.04
C LYS A 43 2.76 -2.58 7.37
N ASN A 44 2.06 -1.47 7.58
CA ASN A 44 2.53 -0.18 7.09
C ASN A 44 3.76 0.28 7.87
N VAL A 45 4.69 0.93 7.18
CA VAL A 45 5.94 1.44 7.77
C VAL A 45 6.13 2.85 7.27
N GLY A 46 6.04 3.82 8.19
CA GLY A 46 6.31 5.22 7.89
C GLY A 46 7.75 5.41 7.44
N TYR A 47 7.94 6.13 6.35
CA TYR A 47 9.24 6.54 5.87
C TYR A 47 9.20 8.04 5.52
N PRO A 48 10.00 8.88 6.20
CA PRO A 48 9.95 10.32 5.98
C PRO A 48 10.64 10.71 4.65
N LEU A 49 10.22 11.81 4.04
CA LEU A 49 10.92 12.36 2.86
C LEU A 49 12.33 12.86 3.21
N ASP A 50 12.51 13.35 4.44
CA ASP A 50 13.79 13.74 5.01
C ASP A 50 14.06 12.86 6.24
N LEU A 51 15.07 11.99 6.14
CA LEU A 51 15.48 11.07 7.18
C LEU A 51 16.69 11.61 7.92
N GLU A 52 16.56 11.82 9.23
CA GLU A 52 17.67 12.10 10.12
C GLU A 52 18.10 10.81 10.82
N ILE A 53 19.39 10.47 10.73
CA ILE A 53 19.91 9.26 11.38
C ILE A 53 20.08 9.54 12.87
N PRO A 54 19.39 8.80 13.74
CA PRO A 54 19.42 9.06 15.17
C PRO A 54 20.80 8.73 15.76
N ARG A 55 21.22 9.51 16.75
CA ARG A 55 22.58 9.43 17.34
C ARG A 55 22.88 8.04 17.89
N GLU A 56 21.88 7.36 18.46
CA GLU A 56 21.99 6.04 19.09
C GLU A 56 22.20 4.89 18.10
N ALA A 57 21.91 5.10 16.81
CA ALA A 57 22.18 4.14 15.74
C ALA A 57 23.64 4.21 15.25
N LEU A 58 24.36 5.29 15.59
CA LEU A 58 25.74 5.52 15.17
C LEU A 58 26.75 4.94 16.17
N SER A 59 27.89 4.49 15.64
CA SER A 59 28.99 4.00 16.46
C SER A 59 29.56 5.10 17.37
N ARG A 60 30.36 4.72 18.37
CA ARG A 60 31.03 5.70 19.23
C ARG A 60 31.98 6.61 18.44
N GLN A 61 32.68 6.06 17.46
CA GLN A 61 33.66 6.79 16.65
C GLN A 61 32.95 7.81 15.74
N THR A 62 31.92 7.38 15.01
CA THR A 62 31.11 8.29 14.17
C THR A 62 30.45 9.42 14.98
N ARG A 63 29.96 9.12 16.19
CA ARG A 63 29.39 10.14 17.08
C ARG A 63 30.38 11.18 17.55
N GLN A 64 31.66 10.82 17.64
CA GLN A 64 32.73 11.73 18.05
C GLN A 64 33.21 12.60 16.89
N SER A 65 33.13 12.12 15.64
CA SER A 65 33.47 12.93 14.46
C SER A 65 32.40 13.96 14.09
N LEU A 66 31.15 13.77 14.54
CA LEU A 66 30.07 14.74 14.39
C LEU A 66 30.23 15.86 15.43
N ASN A 67 31.15 16.78 15.17
CA ASN A 67 31.59 17.82 16.10
C ASN A 67 30.50 18.88 16.41
N ASP A 68 29.53 19.09 15.52
CA ASP A 68 28.63 20.26 15.58
C ASP A 68 27.19 19.94 16.00
N GLY A 69 26.94 18.73 16.52
CA GLY A 69 25.59 18.32 16.94
C GLY A 69 24.59 18.16 15.78
N THR A 70 24.99 18.44 14.53
CA THR A 70 24.20 18.17 13.34
C THR A 70 24.16 16.67 13.08
N LEU A 71 22.96 16.08 13.08
CA LEU A 71 22.81 14.67 12.74
C LEU A 71 22.87 14.46 11.23
N PRO A 72 23.37 13.30 10.75
CA PRO A 72 23.40 12.99 9.32
C PRO A 72 21.99 12.98 8.74
N LYS A 73 21.79 13.71 7.63
CA LYS A 73 20.50 13.81 6.94
C LYS A 73 20.55 13.14 5.59
N TYR A 74 19.45 12.49 5.23
CA TYR A 74 19.22 11.90 3.93
C TYR A 74 17.88 12.34 3.37
N LYS A 75 17.78 12.45 2.05
CA LYS A 75 16.55 12.73 1.32
C LYS A 75 16.09 11.46 0.61
N LEU A 76 14.82 11.12 0.74
CA LEU A 76 14.22 10.05 -0.03
C LEU A 76 14.25 10.44 -1.51
N ILE A 77 14.80 9.55 -2.33
CA ILE A 77 14.93 9.74 -3.78
C ILE A 77 14.17 8.69 -4.58
N SER A 78 13.90 7.52 -4.01
CA SER A 78 13.11 6.49 -4.65
C SER A 78 12.46 5.54 -3.65
N VAL A 79 11.27 5.05 -3.97
CA VAL A 79 10.58 3.96 -3.28
C VAL A 79 10.21 2.89 -4.29
N ILE A 80 10.55 1.64 -4.01
CA ILE A 80 10.10 0.49 -4.80
C ILE A 80 9.00 -0.20 -4.02
N TYR A 81 7.86 -0.45 -4.66
CA TYR A 81 6.73 -1.16 -4.08
C TYR A 81 6.64 -2.57 -4.62
N HIS A 82 6.29 -3.52 -3.75
CA HIS A 82 5.94 -4.88 -4.16
C HIS A 82 4.44 -5.09 -4.05
N HIS A 83 3.81 -5.40 -5.16
CA HIS A 83 2.40 -5.72 -5.30
C HIS A 83 2.18 -7.24 -5.26
N GLY A 84 1.03 -7.67 -4.74
CA GLY A 84 0.67 -9.10 -4.71
C GLY A 84 1.17 -9.86 -3.48
N LYS A 85 0.66 -11.08 -3.29
CA LYS A 85 0.77 -11.82 -2.01
C LYS A 85 2.02 -12.70 -1.90
N ASN A 86 2.54 -13.18 -3.02
CA ASN A 86 3.56 -14.21 -3.04
C ASN A 86 4.97 -13.61 -2.97
N ALA A 87 5.92 -14.38 -2.42
CA ALA A 87 7.33 -14.01 -2.43
C ALA A 87 8.03 -14.34 -3.75
N SER A 88 7.53 -15.38 -4.44
CA SER A 88 8.07 -15.89 -5.70
C SER A 88 7.61 -15.09 -6.92
N GLY A 89 6.64 -14.18 -6.76
CA GLY A 89 6.08 -13.42 -7.86
C GLY A 89 5.19 -12.28 -7.38
N GLY A 90 5.17 -11.22 -8.18
CA GLY A 90 4.41 -10.01 -7.93
C GLY A 90 4.74 -8.96 -8.98
N HIS A 91 4.18 -7.78 -8.80
CA HIS A 91 4.45 -6.63 -9.66
C HIS A 91 5.27 -5.59 -8.90
N TYR A 92 6.20 -4.92 -9.59
CA TYR A 92 7.05 -3.90 -8.98
C TYR A 92 6.84 -2.57 -9.65
N THR A 93 6.54 -1.55 -8.85
CA THR A 93 6.44 -0.16 -9.32
C THR A 93 7.42 0.71 -8.55
N ALA A 94 7.91 1.78 -9.17
CA ALA A 94 8.86 2.68 -8.56
C ALA A 94 8.33 4.11 -8.50
N ASP A 95 8.37 4.74 -7.33
CA ASP A 95 8.19 6.19 -7.21
C ASP A 95 9.58 6.81 -7.14
N VAL A 96 9.93 7.68 -8.09
CA VAL A 96 11.26 8.28 -8.23
C VAL A 96 11.15 9.80 -8.18
N ARG A 97 12.02 10.42 -7.38
CA ARG A 97 12.14 11.87 -7.31
C ARG A 97 12.99 12.36 -8.49
N ARG A 98 12.48 13.34 -9.23
CA ARG A 98 13.24 13.97 -10.32
C ARG A 98 14.47 14.69 -9.76
N GLN A 99 15.52 14.78 -10.57
CA GLN A 99 16.79 15.44 -10.21
C GLN A 99 16.63 16.93 -9.93
N ASP A 100 15.63 17.58 -10.53
CA ASP A 100 15.26 18.98 -10.23
C ASP A 100 14.66 19.15 -8.82
N GLY A 101 14.34 18.05 -8.14
CA GLY A 101 13.84 18.00 -6.77
C GLY A 101 12.38 18.42 -6.61
N ARG A 102 11.70 18.78 -7.71
CA ARG A 102 10.36 19.41 -7.69
C ARG A 102 9.21 18.43 -7.79
N GLU A 103 9.44 17.27 -8.42
CA GLU A 103 8.37 16.36 -8.81
C GLU A 103 8.74 14.91 -8.50
N TRP A 104 7.72 14.10 -8.28
CA TRP A 104 7.81 12.66 -8.20
C TRP A 104 7.14 12.02 -9.40
N LEU A 105 7.68 10.89 -9.85
CA LEU A 105 7.14 10.09 -10.94
C LEU A 105 6.94 8.66 -10.46
N ARG A 106 5.72 8.13 -10.62
CA ARG A 106 5.43 6.69 -10.55
C ARG A 106 5.74 6.08 -11.89
N LEU A 107 6.58 5.06 -11.86
CA LEU A 107 6.96 4.18 -12.97
C LEU A 107 6.26 2.85 -12.76
N ASP A 108 5.34 2.54 -13.66
CA ASP A 108 4.57 1.31 -13.69
C ASP A 108 4.65 0.73 -15.11
N ASP A 109 5.67 -0.10 -15.34
CA ASP A 109 6.07 -0.60 -16.65
C ASP A 109 6.22 0.51 -17.71
N THR A 110 5.22 0.65 -18.59
CA THR A 110 5.18 1.64 -19.68
C THR A 110 4.42 2.91 -19.30
N VAL A 111 3.82 2.94 -18.11
CA VAL A 111 2.98 4.02 -17.61
C VAL A 111 3.78 4.90 -16.66
N LEU A 112 3.77 6.21 -16.94
CA LEU A 112 4.38 7.25 -16.11
C LEU A 112 3.28 8.14 -15.54
N ARG A 113 3.25 8.30 -14.21
CA ARG A 113 2.32 9.21 -13.51
C ARG A 113 3.07 10.21 -12.66
N ARG A 114 2.68 11.48 -12.69
CA ARG A 114 3.19 12.50 -11.76
C ARG A 114 2.54 12.33 -10.39
N LEU A 115 3.35 12.42 -9.34
CA LEU A 115 2.91 12.34 -7.95
C LEU A 115 3.28 13.61 -7.20
N ARG A 116 2.48 13.94 -6.19
CA ARG A 116 2.89 14.88 -5.15
C ARG A 116 3.72 14.18 -4.09
N SER A 117 4.51 14.95 -3.34
CA SER A 117 5.35 14.44 -2.25
C SER A 117 4.52 13.79 -1.14
N GLU A 118 3.32 14.30 -0.90
CA GLU A 118 2.41 13.78 0.13
C GLU A 118 1.91 12.37 -0.23
N GLU A 119 1.58 12.13 -1.50
CA GLU A 119 1.16 10.80 -1.99
C GLU A 119 2.26 9.74 -1.80
N VAL A 120 3.53 10.14 -1.87
CA VAL A 120 4.68 9.25 -1.64
C VAL A 120 4.85 8.96 -0.16
N ALA A 121 4.70 9.98 0.70
CA ALA A 121 4.80 9.85 2.15
C ALA A 121 3.62 9.06 2.77
N GLU A 122 2.42 9.21 2.21
CA GLU A 122 1.20 8.50 2.62
C GLU A 122 1.31 6.99 2.42
N GLY A 123 2.10 6.54 1.42
CA GLY A 123 2.40 5.11 1.24
C GLY A 123 3.09 4.44 2.45
N GLY A 124 3.50 5.22 3.46
CA GLY A 124 4.01 4.76 4.74
C GLY A 124 3.14 5.11 5.96
N SER A 125 2.12 5.97 5.87
CA SER A 125 1.34 6.44 7.04
C SER A 125 0.15 5.53 7.38
N GLU A 126 0.00 5.17 8.65
CA GLU A 126 -1.19 4.46 9.14
C GLU A 126 -2.46 5.27 8.83
N GLU A 127 -3.41 4.71 8.06
CA GLU A 127 -4.78 5.21 8.08
C GLU A 127 -5.44 4.71 9.37
N GLU A 128 -5.84 5.62 10.24
CA GLU A 128 -6.70 5.32 11.38
C GLU A 128 -8.03 4.78 10.85
N ILE A 129 -8.27 3.47 10.98
CA ILE A 129 -9.53 2.85 10.58
C ILE A 129 -10.61 3.35 11.55
N LYS A 130 -11.32 4.40 11.14
CA LYS A 130 -12.50 4.87 11.87
C LYS A 130 -13.66 3.92 11.60
N ASP A 131 -13.79 2.90 12.45
CA ASP A 131 -14.97 2.03 12.51
C ASP A 131 -16.23 2.87 12.78
N ILE A 132 -17.01 3.19 11.75
CA ILE A 132 -18.36 3.73 11.92
C ILE A 132 -19.28 2.56 12.29
N ARG A 133 -19.32 2.20 13.57
CA ARG A 133 -20.43 1.43 14.15
C ARG A 133 -21.59 2.40 14.36
N LYS A 134 -22.51 2.45 13.40
CA LYS A 134 -23.79 3.13 13.57
C LYS A 134 -24.71 2.23 14.39
N ASP A 135 -24.72 2.45 15.70
CA ASP A 135 -25.82 2.04 16.57
C ASP A 135 -27.05 2.88 16.22
N ASN A 136 -28.18 2.22 15.96
CA ASN A 136 -29.46 2.90 15.84
C ASN A 136 -30.51 2.00 16.50
N SER A 137 -30.61 2.13 17.82
CA SER A 137 -31.70 1.56 18.60
C SER A 137 -32.88 2.54 18.68
N GLN A 138 -34.07 1.94 18.70
CA GLN A 138 -35.39 2.44 19.08
C GLN A 138 -36.32 2.98 17.98
N SER A 139 -37.29 2.14 17.56
CA SER A 139 -38.66 2.22 18.08
C SER A 139 -39.45 0.94 17.77
N ALA A 140 -40.34 0.58 18.69
CA ALA A 140 -40.97 -0.73 18.86
C ALA A 140 -42.39 -0.82 18.28
N THR A 141 -42.80 -2.01 17.84
CA THR A 141 -44.17 -2.54 18.02
C THR A 141 -44.21 -4.08 18.01
N SER A 142 -44.44 -4.61 19.21
CA SER A 142 -45.00 -5.88 19.70
C SER A 142 -45.59 -6.96 18.75
N ASN A 143 -45.02 -8.17 18.88
CA ASN A 143 -45.57 -9.55 18.99
C ASN A 143 -46.44 -10.18 17.88
N ARG A 144 -46.12 -11.45 17.54
CA ARG A 144 -46.96 -12.65 17.83
C ARG A 144 -46.47 -13.95 17.14
N PHE A 145 -45.98 -14.88 17.97
CA PHE A 145 -46.08 -16.35 17.87
C PHE A 145 -45.49 -17.11 16.68
N GLY A 146 -44.60 -18.06 17.00
CA GLY A 146 -44.20 -19.15 16.13
C GLY A 146 -45.18 -20.33 16.14
N ALA A 147 -45.18 -21.07 15.04
CA ALA A 147 -45.56 -22.47 14.83
C ALA A 147 -45.20 -22.76 13.35
N MET A 148 -44.16 -23.52 13.02
CA MET A 148 -44.14 -24.99 12.83
C MET A 148 -45.26 -25.52 11.92
N ASN A 149 -44.83 -26.26 10.87
CA ASN A 149 -45.58 -27.04 9.87
C ASN A 149 -46.38 -26.25 8.81
N ASP A 150 -46.48 -26.65 7.55
CA ASP A 150 -46.39 -27.97 6.91
C ASP A 150 -45.72 -27.92 5.52
N GLU A 151 -45.30 -29.09 5.07
CA GLU A 151 -44.89 -29.48 3.72
C GLU A 151 -45.99 -29.19 2.69
N ASP A 152 -45.66 -28.62 1.53
CA ASP A 152 -46.40 -28.88 0.28
C ASP A 152 -45.52 -28.62 -0.96
N GLU A 153 -45.57 -29.60 -1.86
CA GLU A 153 -44.96 -29.63 -3.18
C GLU A 153 -45.71 -28.67 -4.12
N GLY A 154 -45.04 -28.02 -5.08
CA GLY A 154 -45.79 -27.38 -6.15
C GLY A 154 -45.08 -26.30 -6.97
N ASN A 155 -44.48 -26.77 -8.05
CA ASN A 155 -44.44 -26.15 -9.37
C ASN A 155 -43.38 -25.07 -9.69
N GLU A 156 -42.56 -25.47 -10.67
CA GLU A 156 -41.74 -24.67 -11.55
C GLU A 156 -42.62 -23.79 -12.47
N GLU A 157 -42.11 -22.62 -12.87
CA GLU A 157 -42.37 -21.88 -14.13
C GLU A 157 -42.36 -20.35 -13.88
N GLY A 158 -41.22 -19.73 -14.21
CA GLY A 158 -41.04 -18.29 -14.06
C GLY A 158 -39.85 -17.72 -14.84
N TRP A 159 -39.55 -18.28 -16.01
CA TRP A 159 -38.59 -17.69 -16.96
C TRP A 159 -39.23 -17.60 -18.34
N ASN A 160 -39.71 -16.40 -18.68
CA ASN A 160 -40.38 -16.14 -19.95
C ASN A 160 -39.42 -16.19 -21.15
N GLN A 161 -39.94 -16.84 -22.19
CA GLN A 161 -39.47 -17.07 -23.56
C GLN A 161 -38.73 -15.93 -24.27
N VAL A 162 -37.72 -16.30 -25.07
CA VAL A 162 -37.34 -15.63 -26.33
C VAL A 162 -37.15 -16.71 -27.41
N THR A 163 -37.91 -16.62 -28.52
CA THR A 163 -37.61 -17.34 -29.77
C THR A 163 -37.69 -16.41 -30.98
N ALA A 164 -36.50 -16.22 -31.60
CA ALA A 164 -36.18 -16.17 -33.04
C ALA A 164 -36.79 -15.06 -33.95
N PRO A 165 -36.27 -14.82 -35.19
CA PRO A 165 -35.19 -15.52 -35.91
C PRO A 165 -34.13 -14.60 -36.59
N ALA A 166 -33.18 -15.25 -37.25
CA ALA A 166 -32.02 -14.73 -37.97
C ALA A 166 -32.33 -14.05 -39.32
N GLY A 167 -31.49 -13.08 -39.71
CA GLY A 167 -31.39 -12.62 -41.10
C GLY A 167 -30.61 -11.31 -41.31
N SER A 168 -29.47 -11.43 -42.01
CA SER A 168 -28.82 -10.41 -42.86
C SER A 168 -28.01 -9.24 -42.26
N SER A 169 -26.73 -9.23 -42.67
CA SER A 169 -25.93 -8.07 -43.14
C SER A 169 -25.74 -6.83 -42.24
N GLY A 170 -24.48 -6.52 -41.95
CA GLY A 170 -24.02 -5.12 -41.87
C GLY A 170 -23.11 -4.80 -40.70
N LYS A 171 -21.80 -4.70 -40.98
CA LYS A 171 -20.82 -4.00 -40.13
C LYS A 171 -21.23 -2.53 -39.98
N ARG A 172 -21.33 -1.98 -38.76
CA ARG A 172 -21.15 -0.54 -38.50
C ARG A 172 -20.61 -0.29 -37.08
N TRP A 173 -19.34 0.08 -36.99
CA TRP A 173 -18.83 0.92 -35.90
C TRP A 173 -19.43 2.32 -36.11
N SER A 174 -20.01 2.93 -35.08
CA SER A 174 -20.38 4.34 -35.12
C SER A 174 -20.01 5.02 -33.81
N ASN A 175 -18.91 5.77 -33.87
CA ASN A 175 -18.72 6.95 -33.03
C ASN A 175 -19.81 7.96 -33.39
N VAL A 176 -20.45 8.52 -32.36
CA VAL A 176 -21.21 9.75 -32.48
C VAL A 176 -20.44 10.85 -31.76
N VAL A 177 -19.99 11.83 -32.55
CA VAL A 177 -19.50 13.14 -32.13
C VAL A 177 -20.52 14.19 -32.54
N ASN A 178 -20.88 15.06 -31.60
CA ASN A 178 -21.45 16.42 -31.73
C ASN A 178 -21.94 16.82 -30.32
N GLY A 179 -21.68 17.98 -29.72
CA GLY A 179 -21.02 19.22 -30.10
C GLY A 179 -21.43 20.27 -29.05
N ALA A 180 -20.44 20.96 -28.45
CA ALA A 180 -20.43 22.21 -27.66
C ALA A 180 -21.71 22.72 -26.94
N THR A 181 -21.69 23.12 -25.65
CA THR A 181 -21.02 24.33 -25.12
C THR A 181 -21.09 24.40 -23.57
N ASN A 182 -20.09 25.07 -22.98
CA ASN A 182 -20.06 25.74 -21.67
C ASN A 182 -20.49 25.01 -20.39
N GLY A 183 -19.49 24.55 -19.64
CA GLY A 183 -19.59 24.30 -18.20
C GLY A 183 -18.21 24.15 -17.60
N ALA A 184 -17.82 25.09 -16.72
CA ALA A 184 -16.56 25.07 -15.99
C ALA A 184 -16.37 23.72 -15.28
N ASN A 185 -15.50 22.88 -15.82
CA ASN A 185 -15.27 21.56 -15.26
C ASN A 185 -14.13 21.66 -14.24
N LYS A 186 -14.49 21.69 -12.96
CA LYS A 186 -13.58 21.39 -11.87
C LYS A 186 -12.94 20.03 -12.19
N ASP A 187 -11.62 19.99 -12.30
CA ASP A 187 -10.85 18.76 -12.33
C ASP A 187 -11.23 17.93 -11.10
N LYS A 188 -12.15 16.99 -11.30
CA LYS A 188 -12.45 15.95 -10.34
C LYS A 188 -11.23 15.04 -10.37
N TYR A 189 -10.33 15.28 -9.42
CA TYR A 189 -9.42 14.25 -8.95
C TYR A 189 -10.26 13.01 -8.68
N VAL A 190 -10.19 12.04 -9.59
CA VAL A 190 -10.70 10.70 -9.35
C VAL A 190 -9.88 10.21 -8.17
N LYS A 191 -10.50 10.23 -6.99
CA LYS A 191 -9.98 9.57 -5.80
C LYS A 191 -10.06 8.09 -6.11
N GLU A 192 -9.06 7.59 -6.84
CA GLU A 192 -8.79 6.17 -6.98
C GLU A 192 -8.30 5.70 -5.61
N SER A 193 -9.25 5.51 -4.69
CA SER A 193 -9.04 4.69 -3.50
C SER A 193 -9.05 3.23 -3.96
N ILE A 194 -8.09 2.87 -4.80
CA ILE A 194 -7.71 1.48 -4.95
C ILE A 194 -7.16 1.10 -3.58
N LYS A 195 -7.73 0.06 -2.98
CA LYS A 195 -7.07 -0.68 -1.89
C LYS A 195 -5.75 -1.17 -2.46
N ASP A 196 -4.73 -0.32 -2.43
CA ASP A 196 -3.48 -0.52 -3.14
C ASP A 196 -2.78 -1.68 -2.43
N ASN A 197 -2.87 -2.87 -3.03
CA ASN A 197 -2.38 -4.11 -2.44
C ASN A 197 -0.86 -4.21 -2.62
N LYS A 198 -0.18 -3.16 -2.17
CA LYS A 198 1.24 -2.93 -2.30
C LYS A 198 1.84 -2.54 -0.96
N VAL A 199 3.14 -2.72 -0.85
CA VAL A 199 3.93 -2.32 0.31
C VAL A 199 5.27 -1.81 -0.16
N ALA A 200 5.78 -0.75 0.47
CA ALA A 200 7.13 -0.26 0.19
C ALA A 200 8.16 -1.35 0.51
N TYR A 201 8.98 -1.74 -0.44
CA TYR A 201 9.91 -2.87 -0.33
C TYR A 201 11.37 -2.41 -0.21
N LEU A 202 11.77 -1.44 -1.04
CA LEU A 202 13.08 -0.79 -0.97
C LEU A 202 12.90 0.72 -0.86
N LEU A 203 13.69 1.35 0.00
CA LEU A 203 13.78 2.80 0.15
C LEU A 203 15.20 3.25 -0.20
N PHE A 204 15.30 4.24 -1.06
CA PHE A 204 16.57 4.84 -1.46
C PHE A 204 16.65 6.25 -0.90
N TYR A 205 17.67 6.46 -0.08
CA TYR A 205 17.95 7.71 0.59
C TYR A 205 19.30 8.24 0.12
N GLN A 206 19.34 9.44 -0.43
CA GLN A 206 20.59 10.12 -0.80
C GLN A 206 21.03 11.03 0.33
N ARG A 207 22.31 10.98 0.70
CA ARG A 207 22.88 11.84 1.74
C ARG A 207 22.73 13.30 1.31
N ALA A 208 22.14 14.12 2.18
CA ALA A 208 22.08 15.55 1.96
C ALA A 208 23.49 16.13 2.18
N TRP A 209 23.97 16.94 1.24
CA TRP A 209 25.20 17.70 1.44
C TRP A 209 24.95 18.75 2.53
N GLN A 210 25.78 18.72 3.58
CA GLN A 210 25.88 19.77 4.60
C GLN A 210 26.96 20.76 4.18
#